data_AF-A0A2P8L6N5-F1
#
_entry.id   AF-A0A2P8L6N5-F1
#
_cell.length_a   1.000
_cell.length_b   1.000
_cell.length_c   1.000
_cell.angle_alpha   90.00
_cell.angle_beta   90.00
_cell.angle_gamma   90.00
#
_symmetry.space_group_name_H-M   'P 1'
#
loop_
_entity.id
_entity.type
_entity.pdbx_description
1 polymer ?
#
loop_
_entity_poly.entity_id
_entity_poly.type
_entity_poly.pdbx_seq_one_letter_code
_entity_poly.pdbx_strand_id
1 'polypeptide(L)'
;MPATLIPSENAQWFAMLGLGDMPDYSAISITLSNEPIEHWFYKRNKLRPESLKLRLLVPSLGGWRVELERHDELFLAQWRPKDDLRIESQQLRYRKLVAWPRLSSIIDFPQLIGSLERSLEVSVLPHADIGARLIDPETLAANLQLRQWLAPCASSLGWSLKVQPM
;
A
#
# COMPACT_ATOMS: atom_id res chain seq x y z
N MET A 1 -34.85 -16.00 -6.53
CA MET A 1 -34.27 -14.65 -6.73
C MET A 1 -32.81 -14.73 -6.35
N PRO A 2 -31.86 -14.76 -7.31
CA PRO A 2 -30.44 -14.75 -6.96
C PRO A 2 -30.12 -13.38 -6.37
N ALA A 3 -29.55 -13.35 -5.16
CA ALA A 3 -29.04 -12.13 -4.58
C ALA A 3 -27.93 -11.62 -5.51
N THR A 4 -28.10 -10.44 -6.09
CA THR A 4 -27.02 -9.71 -6.74
C THR A 4 -25.95 -9.45 -5.69
N LEU A 5 -24.92 -10.30 -5.68
CA LEU A 5 -23.71 -10.10 -4.88
C LEU A 5 -23.10 -8.79 -5.33
N ILE A 6 -23.20 -7.75 -4.50
CA ILE A 6 -22.47 -6.51 -4.71
C ILE A 6 -20.98 -6.88 -4.70
N PRO A 7 -20.23 -6.62 -5.79
CA PRO A 7 -18.81 -6.95 -5.83
C PRO A 7 -18.09 -6.28 -4.67
N SER A 8 -17.17 -7.00 -4.02
CA SER A 8 -16.33 -6.42 -2.97
C SER A 8 -15.52 -5.25 -3.54
N GLU A 9 -15.13 -4.31 -2.67
CA GLU A 9 -14.29 -3.18 -3.08
C GLU A 9 -12.99 -3.66 -3.76
N ASN A 10 -12.37 -4.72 -3.24
CA ASN A 10 -11.19 -5.32 -3.85
C ASN A 10 -11.49 -5.81 -5.27
N ALA A 11 -12.62 -6.50 -5.50
CA ALA A 11 -13.02 -6.96 -6.82
C ALA A 11 -13.26 -5.80 -7.79
N GLN A 12 -13.85 -4.69 -7.32
CA GLN A 12 -14.01 -3.47 -8.12
C GLN A 12 -12.66 -2.85 -8.48
N TRP A 13 -11.73 -2.79 -7.53
CA TRP A 13 -10.38 -2.28 -7.76
C TRP A 13 -9.61 -3.17 -8.75
N PHE A 14 -9.68 -4.50 -8.62
CA PHE A 14 -9.11 -5.43 -9.59
C PHE A 14 -9.72 -5.26 -10.98
N ALA A 15 -11.05 -5.15 -11.08
CA ALA A 15 -11.73 -4.91 -12.35
C ALA A 15 -11.33 -3.57 -12.99
N MET A 16 -11.16 -2.50 -12.20
CA MET A 16 -10.63 -1.21 -12.67
C MET A 16 -9.23 -1.36 -13.28
N LEU A 17 -8.40 -2.26 -12.75
CA LEU A 17 -7.09 -2.58 -13.29
C LEU A 17 -7.13 -3.53 -14.49
N GLY A 18 -8.32 -3.94 -14.96
CA GLY A 18 -8.46 -4.94 -16.03
C GLY A 18 -8.14 -6.37 -15.57
N LEU A 19 -8.19 -6.62 -14.25
CA LEU A 19 -7.86 -7.88 -13.59
C LEU A 19 -9.13 -8.54 -13.01
N GLY A 20 -10.23 -8.59 -13.77
CA GLY A 20 -11.54 -9.01 -13.23
C GLY A 20 -11.60 -10.46 -12.74
N ASP A 21 -10.91 -11.38 -13.41
CA ASP A 21 -10.94 -12.83 -13.10
C ASP A 21 -9.64 -13.28 -12.41
N MET A 22 -9.42 -12.81 -11.18
CA MET A 22 -8.26 -13.24 -10.40
C MET A 22 -8.48 -14.58 -9.70
N PRO A 23 -7.46 -15.45 -9.61
CA PRO A 23 -7.53 -16.66 -8.80
C PRO A 23 -7.86 -16.37 -7.33
N ASP A 24 -8.53 -17.32 -6.67
CA ASP A 24 -8.63 -17.30 -5.21
C ASP A 24 -7.23 -17.23 -4.58
N TYR A 25 -7.11 -16.50 -3.47
CA TYR A 25 -5.85 -16.27 -2.75
C TYR A 25 -4.77 -15.48 -3.52
N SER A 26 -5.10 -14.92 -4.68
CA SER A 26 -4.25 -13.93 -5.32
C SER A 26 -4.20 -12.65 -4.49
N ALA A 27 -3.10 -11.91 -4.62
CA ALA A 27 -2.96 -10.63 -3.94
C ALA A 27 -1.98 -9.73 -4.71
N ILE A 28 -2.24 -8.43 -4.65
CA ILE A 28 -1.27 -7.41 -5.06
C ILE A 28 -0.81 -6.66 -3.81
N SER A 29 0.48 -6.36 -3.74
CA SER A 29 1.03 -5.44 -2.75
C SER A 29 1.82 -4.33 -3.43
N ILE A 30 1.68 -3.11 -2.93
CA ILE A 30 2.37 -1.93 -3.43
C ILE A 30 3.11 -1.31 -2.25
N THR A 31 4.41 -1.11 -2.40
CA THR A 31 5.26 -0.57 -1.34
C THR A 31 5.89 0.74 -1.80
N LEU A 32 5.79 1.77 -0.97
CA LEU A 32 6.48 3.05 -1.15
C LEU A 32 7.33 3.33 0.09
N SER A 33 8.38 4.12 -0.08
CA SER A 33 9.26 4.49 1.03
C SER A 33 9.95 5.82 0.77
N ASN A 34 10.40 6.50 1.83
CA ASN A 34 11.32 7.64 1.74
C ASN A 34 12.80 7.21 1.59
N GLU A 35 13.05 5.90 1.54
CA GLU A 35 14.35 5.29 1.30
C GLU A 35 14.25 4.27 0.15
N PRO A 36 15.34 4.00 -0.59
CA PRO A 36 15.36 2.93 -1.58
C PRO A 36 14.87 1.60 -0.97
N ILE A 37 13.97 0.91 -1.66
CA ILE A 37 13.32 -0.29 -1.12
C ILE A 37 14.33 -1.39 -0.73
N GLU A 38 15.45 -1.43 -1.43
CA GLU A 38 16.57 -2.34 -1.17
C GLU A 38 17.15 -2.21 0.24
N HIS A 39 17.05 -1.02 0.84
CA HIS A 39 17.44 -0.78 2.22
C HIS A 39 16.57 -1.57 3.20
N TRP A 40 15.28 -1.74 2.92
CA TRP A 40 14.37 -2.52 3.77
C TRP A 40 14.60 -4.03 3.72
N PHE A 41 15.07 -4.52 2.58
CA PHE A 41 15.20 -5.96 2.35
C PHE A 41 16.61 -6.51 2.63
N TYR A 42 17.66 -5.86 2.12
CA TYR A 42 19.02 -6.42 2.17
C TYR A 42 20.13 -5.42 2.54
N LYS A 43 19.81 -4.13 2.74
CA LYS A 43 20.74 -3.11 3.24
C LYS A 43 20.17 -2.37 4.46
N ARG A 44 19.64 -3.10 5.44
CA ARG A 44 18.94 -2.51 6.62
C ARG A 44 19.78 -1.53 7.43
N ASN A 45 21.09 -1.74 7.48
CA ASN A 45 22.03 -0.83 8.12
C ASN A 45 22.14 0.56 7.45
N LYS A 46 21.54 0.75 6.26
CA LYS A 46 21.45 2.04 5.59
C LYS A 46 20.18 2.82 5.93
N LEU A 47 19.21 2.20 6.62
CA LEU A 47 18.01 2.89 7.04
C LEU A 47 18.34 3.84 8.19
N ARG A 48 17.82 5.07 8.08
CA ARG A 48 17.77 6.02 9.18
C ARG A 48 16.63 5.64 10.14
N PRO A 49 16.71 5.98 11.44
CA PRO A 49 15.62 5.72 12.38
C PRO A 49 14.26 6.23 11.89
N GLU A 50 14.23 7.40 11.24
CA GLU A 50 13.05 8.04 10.68
C GLU A 50 12.64 7.53 9.29
N SER A 51 13.26 6.47 8.78
CA SER A 51 12.86 5.87 7.51
C SER A 51 11.45 5.31 7.63
N LEU A 52 10.63 5.53 6.61
CA LEU A 52 9.24 5.15 6.54
C LEU A 52 9.00 4.18 5.39
N LYS A 53 8.18 3.16 5.63
CA LYS A 53 7.71 2.22 4.62
C LYS A 53 6.20 2.16 4.67
N LEU A 54 5.55 2.45 3.55
CA LEU A 54 4.12 2.32 3.36
C LEU A 54 3.84 1.12 2.47
N ARG A 55 2.98 0.19 2.91
CA ARG A 55 2.60 -0.99 2.13
C ARG A 55 1.09 -1.10 2.03
N LEU A 56 0.56 -1.06 0.82
CA LEU A 56 -0.80 -1.50 0.50
C LEU A 56 -0.77 -3.01 0.19
N LEU A 57 -1.71 -3.75 0.76
CA LEU A 57 -1.97 -5.17 0.45
C LEU A 57 -3.44 -5.32 0.06
N VAL A 58 -3.68 -5.91 -1.09
CA VAL A 58 -5.01 -6.12 -1.68
C VAL A 58 -5.17 -7.59 -2.03
N PRO A 59 -5.77 -8.41 -1.15
CA PRO A 59 -6.09 -9.79 -1.48
C PRO A 59 -7.34 -9.87 -2.37
N SER A 60 -7.48 -10.90 -3.20
CA SER A 60 -8.72 -11.15 -3.96
C SER A 60 -9.91 -11.43 -3.05
N LEU A 61 -9.66 -11.99 -1.86
CA LEU A 61 -10.65 -12.26 -0.84
C LEU A 61 -10.29 -11.56 0.48
N GLY A 62 -11.29 -10.99 1.17
CA GLY A 62 -11.11 -10.28 2.42
C GLY A 62 -11.03 -8.76 2.24
N GLY A 63 -10.37 -8.08 3.18
CA GLY A 63 -10.21 -6.62 3.15
C GLY A 63 -8.80 -6.21 2.76
N TRP A 64 -8.68 -5.11 2.01
CA TRP A 64 -7.39 -4.46 1.81
C TRP A 64 -6.83 -3.92 3.12
N ARG A 65 -5.52 -3.62 3.14
CA ARG A 65 -4.86 -3.00 4.29
C ARG A 65 -3.71 -2.14 3.81
N VAL A 66 -3.59 -0.94 4.38
CA VAL A 66 -2.41 -0.10 4.24
C VAL A 66 -1.69 -0.06 5.58
N GLU A 67 -0.38 -0.29 5.59
CA GLU A 67 0.46 -0.23 6.78
C GLU A 67 1.57 0.79 6.54
N LEU A 68 1.71 1.78 7.44
CA LEU A 68 2.85 2.68 7.51
C LEU A 68 3.65 2.36 8.76
N GLU A 69 4.89 1.91 8.55
CA GLU A 69 5.85 1.66 9.63
C GLU A 69 7.00 2.65 9.55
N ARG A 70 7.56 2.96 10.72
CA ARG A 70 8.83 3.66 10.85
C ARG A 70 9.90 2.67 11.30
N HIS A 71 11.12 2.83 10.79
CA HIS A 71 12.19 1.85 10.97
C HIS A 71 12.56 1.60 12.45
N ASP A 72 12.56 2.66 13.27
CA ASP A 72 12.82 2.58 14.71
C ASP A 72 11.60 2.14 15.55
N GLU A 73 10.55 1.63 14.89
CA GLU A 73 9.32 1.10 15.50
C GLU A 73 8.58 2.12 16.37
N LEU A 74 8.83 3.42 16.15
CA LEU A 74 8.24 4.47 16.96
C LEU A 74 6.72 4.55 16.83
N PHE A 75 6.21 4.17 15.66
CA PHE A 75 4.80 3.95 15.42
C PHE A 75 4.56 2.94 14.30
N LEU A 76 3.35 2.37 14.32
CA LEU A 76 2.72 1.66 13.21
C LEU A 76 1.32 2.24 13.01
N ALA A 77 1.03 2.70 11.80
CA ALA A 77 -0.31 3.15 11.41
C ALA A 77 -0.92 2.18 10.40
N GLN A 78 -2.17 1.81 10.58
CA GLN A 78 -2.89 0.89 9.70
C GLN A 78 -4.23 1.48 9.27
N TRP A 79 -4.49 1.46 7.97
CA TRP A 79 -5.81 1.76 7.39
C TRP A 79 -6.42 0.48 6.86
N ARG A 80 -7.72 0.32 7.10
CA ARG A 80 -8.52 -0.82 6.70
C ARG A 80 -9.88 -0.34 6.17
N PRO A 81 -10.61 -1.18 5.43
CA PRO A 81 -11.96 -0.87 4.97
C PRO A 81 -12.86 -0.37 6.10
N LYS A 82 -13.87 0.43 5.73
CA LYS A 82 -14.84 1.04 6.65
C LYS A 82 -14.24 2.11 7.58
N ASP A 83 -13.23 2.82 7.09
CA ASP A 83 -12.57 3.93 7.82
C ASP A 83 -11.92 3.52 9.16
N ASP A 84 -11.48 2.25 9.26
CA ASP A 84 -10.78 1.74 10.45
C ASP A 84 -9.28 2.11 10.37
N LEU A 85 -8.96 3.24 11.01
CA LEU A 85 -7.60 3.71 11.25
C LEU A 85 -7.11 3.32 12.65
N ARG A 86 -5.98 2.62 12.71
CA ARG A 86 -5.34 2.21 13.96
C ARG A 86 -3.93 2.76 14.04
N ILE A 87 -3.60 3.38 15.16
CA ILE A 87 -2.26 3.92 15.43
C ILE A 87 -1.70 3.26 16.69
N GLU A 88 -0.63 2.51 16.52
CA GLU A 88 0.15 1.92 17.60
C GLU A 88 1.42 2.76 17.79
N SER A 89 1.60 3.35 18.96
CA SER A 89 2.81 4.11 19.31
C SER A 89 2.89 4.31 20.82
N GLN A 90 4.11 4.40 21.36
CA GLN A 90 4.32 4.81 22.74
C GLN A 90 4.38 6.33 22.92
N GLN A 91 4.52 7.11 21.83
CA GLN A 91 4.61 8.56 21.92
C GLN A 91 3.26 9.24 21.73
N LEU A 92 2.94 10.17 22.63
CA LEU A 92 1.70 10.96 22.59
C LEU A 92 1.54 11.73 21.27
N ARG A 93 2.66 12.22 20.71
CA ARG A 93 2.70 12.92 19.42
C ARG A 93 1.97 12.13 18.34
N TYR A 94 2.36 10.88 18.10
CA TYR A 94 1.77 10.06 17.04
C TYR A 94 0.35 9.63 17.38
N ARG A 95 -0.01 9.44 18.65
CA ARG A 95 -1.37 9.02 19.02
C ARG A 95 -2.41 10.13 18.93
N LYS A 96 -2.03 11.39 19.17
CA LYS A 96 -3.00 12.48 19.37
C LYS A 96 -2.72 13.76 18.60
N LEU A 97 -1.46 14.03 18.23
CA LEU A 97 -1.06 15.32 17.66
C LEU A 97 -0.87 15.26 16.14
N VAL A 98 -0.47 14.10 15.61
CA VAL A 98 -0.41 13.90 14.16
C VAL A 98 -1.83 13.86 13.59
N ALA A 99 -2.10 14.72 12.62
CA ALA A 99 -3.34 14.72 11.85
C ALA A 99 -3.29 13.58 10.82
N TRP A 100 -3.60 12.37 11.27
CA TRP A 100 -3.61 11.21 10.38
C TRP A 100 -4.70 11.33 9.31
N PRO A 101 -4.34 11.24 8.02
CA PRO A 101 -5.33 11.26 6.96
C PRO A 101 -6.24 10.04 7.03
N ARG A 102 -7.48 10.21 6.59
CA ARG A 102 -8.44 9.12 6.45
C ARG A 102 -8.27 8.44 5.09
N LEU A 103 -8.61 7.16 5.03
CA LEU A 103 -8.64 6.39 3.79
C LEU A 103 -9.89 5.51 3.82
N SER A 104 -10.98 6.01 3.22
CA SER A 104 -12.26 5.30 3.21
C SER A 104 -12.38 4.31 2.07
N SER A 105 -11.61 4.52 0.98
CA SER A 105 -11.55 3.61 -0.16
C SER A 105 -10.12 3.34 -0.59
N ILE A 106 -9.87 2.12 -1.07
CA ILE A 106 -8.60 1.77 -1.72
C ILE A 106 -8.33 2.63 -2.96
N ILE A 107 -9.36 3.08 -3.68
CA ILE A 107 -9.20 3.89 -4.90
C ILE A 107 -8.45 5.19 -4.60
N ASP A 108 -8.60 5.73 -3.40
CA ASP A 108 -7.98 6.98 -2.96
C ASP A 108 -6.56 6.80 -2.41
N PHE A 109 -6.02 5.57 -2.39
CA PHE A 109 -4.68 5.28 -1.86
C PHE A 109 -3.57 6.21 -2.41
N PRO A 110 -3.50 6.52 -3.72
CA PRO A 110 -2.48 7.43 -4.23
C PRO A 110 -2.52 8.83 -3.58
N GLN A 111 -3.72 9.31 -3.21
CA GLN A 111 -3.92 10.62 -2.57
C GLN A 111 -3.59 10.63 -1.08
N LEU A 112 -3.56 9.45 -0.45
CA LEU A 112 -3.10 9.28 0.93
C LEU A 112 -1.65 9.77 1.08
N ILE A 113 -0.82 9.54 0.07
CA ILE A 113 0.63 9.78 0.14
C ILE A 113 0.94 11.25 0.39
N GLY A 114 0.43 12.15 -0.44
CA GLY A 114 0.65 13.59 -0.27
C GLY A 114 0.05 14.16 1.02
N SER A 115 -0.95 13.48 1.60
CA SER A 115 -1.48 13.86 2.91
C SER A 115 -0.58 13.37 4.06
N LEU A 116 -0.02 12.17 3.95
CA LEU A 116 0.96 11.65 4.91
C LEU A 116 2.25 12.46 4.91
N GLU A 117 2.76 12.83 3.73
CA GLU A 117 3.95 13.69 3.58
C GLU A 117 3.78 15.01 4.33
N ARG A 118 2.62 15.64 4.19
CA ARG A 118 2.29 16.88 4.92
C ARG A 118 2.15 16.67 6.42
N SER A 119 1.44 15.62 6.86
CA SER A 119 1.20 15.36 8.29
C SER A 119 2.45 14.92 9.05
N LEU A 120 3.42 14.30 8.37
CA LEU A 120 4.64 13.79 8.98
C LEU A 120 5.89 14.63 8.64
N GLU A 121 5.75 15.63 7.78
CA GLU A 121 6.84 16.49 7.30
C GLU A 121 7.97 15.68 6.65
N VAL A 122 7.60 14.76 5.75
CA VAL A 122 8.51 13.86 5.04
C VAL A 122 8.24 13.89 3.55
N SER A 123 9.17 13.32 2.75
CA SER A 123 8.96 13.09 1.32
C SER A 123 9.19 11.62 1.00
N VAL A 124 8.25 11.01 0.30
CA VAL A 124 8.30 9.64 -0.22
C VAL A 124 8.98 9.68 -1.58
N LEU A 125 9.79 8.67 -1.88
CA LEU A 125 10.41 8.55 -3.20
C LEU A 125 9.30 8.31 -4.24
N PRO A 126 9.37 8.92 -5.43
CA PRO A 126 8.38 8.74 -6.49
C PRO A 126 8.59 7.40 -7.22
N HIS A 127 8.71 6.32 -6.46
CA HIS A 127 8.92 4.94 -6.87
C HIS A 127 8.02 4.02 -6.06
N ALA A 128 7.32 3.11 -6.74
CA ALA A 128 6.49 2.10 -6.09
C ALA A 128 6.94 0.68 -6.48
N ASP A 129 7.21 -0.14 -5.48
CA ASP A 129 7.53 -1.54 -5.64
C ASP A 129 6.27 -2.39 -5.58
N ILE A 130 6.06 -3.16 -6.65
CA ILE A 130 4.88 -3.99 -6.81
C ILE A 130 5.29 -5.45 -6.56
N GLY A 131 4.53 -6.11 -5.69
CA GLY A 131 4.58 -7.53 -5.45
C GLY A 131 3.24 -8.16 -5.78
N ALA A 132 3.25 -9.41 -6.24
CA ALA A 132 2.03 -10.13 -6.52
C ALA A 132 2.12 -11.62 -6.18
N ARG A 133 0.99 -12.20 -5.82
CA ARG A 133 0.81 -13.62 -5.56
C ARG A 133 -0.22 -14.18 -6.53
N LEU A 134 0.12 -15.28 -7.21
CA LEU A 134 -0.73 -15.95 -8.20
C LEU A 134 -1.21 -15.04 -9.35
N ILE A 135 -0.44 -13.99 -9.63
CA ILE A 135 -0.64 -13.09 -10.76
C ILE A 135 0.68 -13.04 -11.51
N ASP A 136 0.62 -13.14 -12.82
CA ASP A 136 1.77 -13.05 -13.69
C ASP A 136 2.45 -11.66 -13.55
N PRO A 137 3.76 -11.61 -13.23
CA PRO A 137 4.48 -10.34 -13.08
C PRO A 137 4.49 -9.50 -14.36
N GLU A 138 4.53 -10.12 -15.55
CA GLU A 138 4.55 -9.38 -16.82
C GLU A 138 3.22 -8.65 -17.06
N THR A 139 2.11 -9.30 -16.70
CA THR A 139 0.77 -8.72 -16.74
C THR A 139 0.68 -7.43 -15.93
N LEU A 140 1.27 -7.41 -14.72
CA LEU A 140 1.30 -6.20 -13.91
C LEU A 140 2.32 -5.18 -14.43
N ALA A 141 3.47 -5.65 -14.94
CA ALA A 141 4.49 -4.79 -15.55
C ALA A 141 3.96 -3.99 -16.73
N ALA A 142 3.13 -4.60 -17.56
CA ALA A 142 2.50 -3.96 -18.70
C ALA A 142 1.19 -3.21 -18.36
N ASN A 143 0.70 -3.27 -17.11
CA ASN A 143 -0.61 -2.73 -16.75
C ASN A 143 -0.62 -1.19 -16.75
N LEU A 144 -1.26 -0.60 -17.77
CA LEU A 144 -1.34 0.85 -17.92
C LEU A 144 -2.26 1.49 -16.87
N GLN A 145 -3.35 0.82 -16.51
CA GLN A 145 -4.31 1.30 -15.53
C GLN A 145 -3.67 1.43 -14.14
N LEU A 146 -2.84 0.45 -13.76
CA LEU A 146 -2.06 0.47 -12.52
C LEU A 146 -1.06 1.63 -12.50
N ARG A 147 -0.36 1.85 -13.62
CA ARG A 147 0.57 2.98 -13.78
C ARG A 147 -0.15 4.32 -13.67
N GLN A 148 -1.28 4.48 -14.35
CA GLN A 148 -2.08 5.71 -14.33
C GLN A 148 -2.66 5.98 -12.93
N TRP A 149 -3.14 4.93 -12.26
CA TRP A 149 -3.66 5.04 -10.91
C TRP A 149 -2.58 5.43 -9.90
N LEU A 150 -1.35 4.91 -10.02
CA LEU A 150 -0.22 5.28 -9.16
C LEU A 150 0.49 6.58 -9.55
N ALA A 151 0.24 7.12 -10.74
CA ALA A 151 0.91 8.33 -11.24
C ALA A 151 0.92 9.53 -10.26
N PRO A 152 -0.11 9.76 -9.41
CA PRO A 152 -0.08 10.84 -8.43
C PRO A 152 1.03 10.72 -7.36
N CYS A 153 1.51 9.51 -7.08
CA CYS A 153 2.50 9.25 -6.02
C CYS A 153 3.75 8.49 -6.46
N ALA A 154 3.77 7.94 -7.68
CA ALA A 154 4.92 7.22 -8.22
C ALA A 154 5.12 7.52 -9.70
N SER A 155 6.35 7.93 -10.06
CA SER A 155 6.78 8.16 -11.44
C SER A 155 7.46 6.94 -12.06
N SER A 156 7.87 5.98 -11.23
CA SER A 156 8.57 4.75 -11.63
C SER A 156 8.07 3.57 -10.82
N LEU A 157 8.17 2.37 -11.40
CA LEU A 157 7.70 1.12 -10.78
C LEU A 157 8.83 0.10 -10.70
N GLY A 158 8.93 -0.58 -9.56
CA GLY A 158 9.80 -1.72 -9.30
C GLY A 158 9.01 -3.01 -9.14
N TRP A 159 9.66 -4.16 -9.32
CA TRP A 159 9.02 -5.48 -9.22
C TRP A 159 9.73 -6.32 -8.17
N SER A 160 9.06 -6.56 -7.04
CA SER A 160 9.56 -7.47 -6.02
C SER A 160 9.04 -8.87 -6.30
N LEU A 161 9.92 -9.76 -6.78
CA LEU A 161 9.61 -11.16 -7.12
C LEU A 161 9.24 -12.06 -5.91
N LYS A 162 9.11 -11.50 -4.70
CA LYS A 162 8.90 -12.27 -3.48
C LYS A 162 7.69 -11.76 -2.70
N VAL A 163 6.49 -12.17 -3.11
CA VAL A 163 5.44 -12.36 -2.11
C VAL A 163 5.74 -13.70 -1.43
N GLN A 164 6.33 -13.65 -0.24
CA GLN A 164 6.48 -14.85 0.58
C GLN A 164 5.10 -15.50 0.78
N PRO A 165 4.97 -16.82 0.59
CA PRO A 165 3.81 -17.53 1.09
C PRO A 165 3.82 -17.42 2.63
N MET A 166 2.70 -16.98 3.20
CA MET A 166 2.36 -17.34 4.59
C MET A 166 1.92 -18.80 4.62
#